data_AF-A0A813G7B4-F1
#
_entry.id   AF-A0A813G7B4-F1
#
_cell.length_a   1.000
_cell.length_b   1.000
_cell.length_c   1.000
_cell.angle_alpha   90.00
_cell.angle_beta   90.00
_cell.angle_gamma   90.00
#
_symmetry.space_group_name_H-M   'P 1'
#
loop_
_entity.id
_entity.type
_entity.pdbx_description
1 polymer ?
#
loop_
_entity_poly.entity_id
_entity_poly.type
_entity_poly.pdbx_seq_one_letter_code
_entity_poly.pdbx_strand_id
1 'polypeptide(L)'
;MLEAKGLSPLLYSLVAASPMLGAIVAPSLWGMAYARNPRLVQVLVPLGDFCGQAILAASFALLAADADEALVKAVLCIGLLVFSLSRAGVGVVQHAAIARLLSPSGLMSGFVAMIFFGHLVVAACNWAVPRVMGEGGILGLQLLLLVPNLGCS
;
A
#
# COMPACT_ATOMS: atom_id res chain seq x y z
N MET A 1 -26.74 7.13 4.89
CA MET A 1 -26.15 7.91 3.77
C MET A 1 -25.56 7.02 2.66
N LEU A 2 -25.13 5.78 2.92
CA LEU A 2 -24.64 4.83 1.88
C LEU A 2 -25.72 3.90 1.29
N GLU A 3 -26.76 3.53 2.04
CA GLU A 3 -27.95 2.84 1.49
C GLU A 3 -28.68 3.67 0.41
N ALA A 4 -28.64 5.00 0.53
CA ALA A 4 -29.17 5.92 -0.47
C ALA A 4 -28.43 5.85 -1.83
N LYS A 5 -27.28 5.16 -1.90
CA LYS A 5 -26.52 4.89 -3.13
C LYS A 5 -26.70 3.46 -3.68
N GLY A 6 -27.64 2.67 -3.14
CA GLY A 6 -28.00 1.35 -3.69
C GLY A 6 -27.01 0.21 -3.40
N LEU A 7 -26.01 0.42 -2.53
CA LEU A 7 -25.09 -0.63 -2.12
C LEU A 7 -25.75 -1.49 -1.05
N SER A 8 -25.95 -2.79 -1.34
CA SER A 8 -26.50 -3.71 -0.35
C SER A 8 -25.55 -3.83 0.84
N PRO A 9 -26.08 -4.00 2.07
CA PRO A 9 -25.25 -4.18 3.27
C PRO A 9 -24.24 -5.33 3.11
N LEU A 10 -24.59 -6.36 2.34
CA LEU A 10 -23.71 -7.48 2.01
C LEU A 10 -22.51 -7.05 1.15
N LEU A 11 -22.75 -6.25 0.11
CA LEU A 11 -21.66 -5.77 -0.78
C LEU A 11 -20.70 -4.85 -0.02
N TYR A 12 -21.23 -3.97 0.83
CA TYR A 12 -20.40 -3.13 1.71
C TYR A 12 -19.55 -3.98 2.66
N SER A 13 -20.15 -5.00 3.27
CA SER A 13 -19.46 -5.90 4.21
C SER A 13 -18.35 -6.69 3.52
N LEU A 14 -18.58 -7.16 2.29
CA LEU A 14 -17.57 -7.85 1.49
C LEU A 14 -16.43 -6.93 1.07
N VAL A 15 -16.74 -5.70 0.65
CA VAL A 15 -15.72 -4.69 0.30
C VAL A 15 -14.92 -4.26 1.53
N ALA A 16 -15.55 -4.18 2.70
CA ALA A 16 -14.89 -3.85 3.96
C ALA A 16 -14.07 -5.02 4.54
N ALA A 17 -14.47 -6.27 4.28
CA ALA A 17 -13.79 -7.47 4.77
C ALA A 17 -12.65 -7.94 3.86
N SER A 18 -12.69 -7.62 2.56
CA SER A 18 -11.64 -8.03 1.61
C SER A 18 -10.23 -7.53 1.99
N PRO A 19 -10.03 -6.30 2.50
CA PRO A 19 -8.73 -5.84 2.95
C PRO A 19 -8.26 -6.61 4.20
N MET A 20 -9.18 -7.04 5.08
CA MET A 20 -8.83 -7.83 6.27
C MET A 20 -8.38 -9.25 5.91
N LEU A 21 -9.08 -9.92 5.00
CA LEU A 21 -8.66 -11.23 4.50
C LEU A 21 -7.34 -11.14 3.72
N GLY A 22 -7.20 -10.11 2.87
CA GLY A 22 -5.95 -9.81 2.18
C GLY A 22 -4.79 -9.55 3.15
N ALA A 23 -5.05 -8.83 4.25
CA ALA A 23 -4.06 -8.53 5.28
C ALA A 23 -3.65 -9.74 6.14
N ILE A 24 -4.35 -10.88 6.08
CA ILE A 24 -3.94 -12.11 6.77
C ILE A 24 -3.22 -13.05 5.80
N VAL A 25 -3.80 -13.26 4.62
CA VAL A 25 -3.28 -14.22 3.63
C VAL A 25 -1.99 -13.71 2.99
N ALA A 26 -1.95 -12.44 2.58
CA ALA A 26 -0.78 -11.90 1.87
C ALA A 26 0.50 -11.87 2.74
N PRO A 27 0.48 -11.44 4.01
CA PRO A 27 1.67 -11.54 4.86
C PRO A 27 2.11 -12.97 5.13
N SER A 28 1.17 -13.92 5.23
CA SER A 28 1.50 -15.34 5.40
C SER A 28 2.25 -15.91 4.18
N LEU A 29 1.79 -15.59 2.97
CA LEU A 29 2.45 -15.96 1.73
C LEU A 29 3.85 -15.32 1.63
N TRP A 30 3.97 -14.03 1.95
CA TRP A 30 5.27 -13.35 1.99
C TRP A 30 6.19 -13.91 3.07
N GLY A 31 5.67 -14.30 4.24
CA GLY A 31 6.44 -14.95 5.30
C GLY A 31 7.04 -16.27 4.84
N MET A 32 6.24 -17.11 4.15
CA MET A 32 6.73 -18.34 3.54
C MET A 32 7.78 -18.08 2.45
N ALA A 33 7.54 -17.10 1.58
CA ALA A 33 8.49 -16.72 0.55
C ALA A 33 9.81 -16.19 1.14
N TYR A 34 9.73 -15.37 2.20
CA TYR A 34 10.88 -14.80 2.89
C TYR A 34 11.70 -15.88 3.60
N ALA A 35 11.05 -16.87 4.20
CA ALA A 35 11.72 -18.02 4.81
C ALA A 35 12.55 -18.82 3.79
N ARG A 36 12.09 -18.90 2.53
CA ARG A 36 12.80 -19.59 1.45
C ARG A 36 13.92 -18.74 0.84
N ASN A 37 13.64 -17.47 0.54
CA ASN A 37 14.62 -16.57 -0.08
C ASN A 37 14.42 -15.11 0.38
N PRO A 38 15.08 -14.70 1.49
CA PRO A 38 14.86 -13.38 2.07
C PRO A 38 15.36 -12.25 1.16
N ARG A 39 16.46 -12.47 0.42
CA ARG A 39 17.03 -11.46 -0.49
C ARG A 39 16.09 -11.15 -1.64
N LEU A 40 15.49 -12.19 -2.22
CA LEU A 40 14.52 -12.01 -3.29
C LEU A 40 13.30 -11.23 -2.82
N VAL A 41 12.77 -11.54 -1.63
CA VAL A 41 11.61 -10.83 -1.08
C VAL A 41 11.94 -9.37 -0.74
N GLN A 42 13.13 -9.10 -0.20
CA GLN A 42 13.61 -7.74 0.06
C GLN A 42 13.66 -6.85 -1.19
N VAL A 43 13.83 -7.45 -2.37
CA VAL A 43 13.86 -6.74 -3.67
C VAL A 43 12.47 -6.70 -4.32
N LEU A 44 11.74 -7.82 -4.33
CA LEU A 44 10.43 -7.91 -4.98
C LEU A 44 9.35 -7.06 -4.30
N VAL A 45 9.39 -6.96 -2.98
CA VAL A 45 8.41 -6.16 -2.21
C VAL A 45 8.44 -4.67 -2.58
N PRO A 46 9.59 -3.96 -2.51
CA PRO A 46 9.63 -2.55 -2.91
C PRO A 46 9.41 -2.36 -4.41
N LEU A 47 9.92 -3.26 -5.27
CA LEU A 47 9.63 -3.21 -6.71
C LEU A 47 8.13 -3.35 -7.00
N GLY A 48 7.46 -4.29 -6.34
CA GLY A 48 6.02 -4.49 -6.49
C GLY A 48 5.22 -3.30 -5.95
N ASP A 49 5.64 -2.69 -4.83
CA ASP A 49 5.02 -1.48 -4.29
C ASP A 49 5.13 -0.33 -5.30
N PHE A 50 6.33 -0.10 -5.85
CA PHE A 50 6.57 0.90 -6.89
C PHE A 50 5.76 0.63 -8.17
N CYS A 51 5.79 -0.60 -8.70
CA CYS A 51 5.01 -0.98 -9.87
C CYS A 51 3.50 -0.79 -9.64
N GLY A 52 3.00 -1.17 -8.46
CA GLY A 52 1.60 -0.95 -8.08
C GLY A 52 1.23 0.53 -8.11
N GLN A 53 2.07 1.39 -7.50
CA GLN A 53 1.86 2.84 -7.52
C GLN A 53 1.95 3.43 -8.93
N ALA A 54 2.87 2.96 -9.77
CA ALA A 54 2.99 3.40 -11.15
C ALA A 54 1.75 3.04 -11.99
N ILE A 55 1.20 1.83 -11.82
CA ILE A 55 -0.04 1.41 -12.48
C ILE A 55 -1.23 2.24 -11.98
N LEU A 56 -1.30 2.53 -10.67
CA LEU A 56 -2.32 3.42 -10.12
C LEU A 56 -2.22 4.83 -10.73
N ALA A 57 -1.03 5.41 -10.78
CA ALA A 57 -0.81 6.71 -11.41
C ALA A 57 -1.21 6.71 -12.89
N ALA A 58 -0.86 5.64 -13.63
CA ALA A 58 -1.29 5.46 -15.01
C ALA A 58 -2.82 5.37 -15.15
N SER A 59 -3.51 4.68 -14.23
CA SER A 59 -4.99 4.60 -14.24
C SER A 59 -5.64 5.97 -14.07
N PHE A 60 -5.08 6.85 -13.21
CA PHE A 60 -5.57 8.21 -13.03
C PHE A 60 -5.23 9.11 -14.22
N ALA A 61 -4.07 8.89 -14.87
CA ALA A 61 -3.73 9.60 -16.10
C ALA A 61 -4.69 9.22 -17.25
N LEU A 62 -5.05 7.93 -17.37
CA LEU A 62 -6.07 7.47 -18.32
C LEU A 62 -7.44 8.07 -18.03
N LEU A 63 -7.83 8.15 -16.76
CA LEU A 63 -9.07 8.80 -16.35
C LEU A 63 -9.08 10.30 -16.72
N ALA A 64 -7.96 10.99 -16.54
CA ALA A 64 -7.82 12.40 -16.91
C ALA A 64 -7.82 12.63 -18.43
N ALA A 65 -7.44 11.61 -19.22
CA ALA A 65 -7.47 11.63 -20.68
C ALA A 65 -8.82 11.18 -21.28
N ASP A 66 -9.85 11.01 -20.45
CA ASP A 66 -11.19 10.55 -20.86
C ASP A 66 -11.16 9.20 -21.61
N ALA A 67 -10.26 8.30 -21.19
CA ALA A 67 -10.16 6.95 -21.75
C ALA A 67 -11.38 6.08 -21.40
N ASP A 68 -11.51 4.95 -22.10
CA ASP A 68 -12.57 3.97 -21.87
C ASP A 68 -12.72 3.58 -20.38
N GLU A 69 -13.95 3.63 -19.87
CA GLU A 69 -14.25 3.42 -18.45
C GLU A 69 -13.90 1.99 -17.99
N ALA A 70 -14.10 0.99 -18.86
CA ALA A 70 -13.77 -0.40 -18.52
C ALA A 70 -12.25 -0.60 -18.43
N LEU A 71 -11.50 0.01 -19.35
CA LEU A 71 -10.04 0.03 -19.29
C LEU A 71 -9.52 0.70 -18.02
N VAL A 72 -10.03 1.89 -17.67
CA VAL A 72 -9.62 2.60 -16.44
C VAL A 72 -9.87 1.74 -15.20
N LYS A 73 -11.07 1.13 -15.09
CA LYS A 73 -11.41 0.25 -13.96
C LYS A 73 -10.49 -0.97 -13.90
N ALA A 74 -10.19 -1.60 -15.03
CA ALA A 74 -9.32 -2.76 -15.09
C ALA A 74 -7.89 -2.41 -14.62
N VAL A 75 -7.31 -1.32 -15.14
CA VAL A 75 -5.97 -0.86 -14.77
C VAL A 75 -5.92 -0.45 -13.30
N LEU A 76 -6.94 0.26 -12.80
CA LEU A 76 -7.06 0.63 -11.39
C LEU A 76 -7.12 -0.60 -10.48
N CYS A 77 -7.95 -1.60 -10.81
CA CYS A 77 -8.04 -2.84 -10.05
C CYS A 77 -6.71 -3.60 -10.02
N ILE A 78 -6.01 -3.69 -11.16
CA ILE A 78 -4.69 -4.34 -11.24
C ILE A 78 -3.67 -3.58 -10.37
N GLY A 79 -3.63 -2.24 -10.48
CA GLY A 79 -2.74 -1.41 -9.67
C GLY A 79 -3.00 -1.59 -8.17
N LEU A 80 -4.26 -1.59 -7.75
CA LEU A 80 -4.66 -1.80 -6.35
C LEU A 80 -4.25 -3.19 -5.85
N LEU A 81 -4.42 -4.24 -6.67
CA LEU A 81 -4.03 -5.60 -6.31
C LEU A 81 -2.51 -5.73 -6.14
N VAL A 82 -1.73 -5.26 -7.12
CA VAL A 82 -0.26 -5.31 -7.09
C VAL A 82 0.27 -4.50 -5.91
N PHE A 83 -0.24 -3.28 -5.72
CA PHE A 83 0.13 -2.42 -4.60
C PHE A 83 -0.20 -3.07 -3.26
N SER A 84 -1.43 -3.56 -3.07
CA SER A 84 -1.87 -4.15 -1.80
C SER A 84 -1.09 -5.42 -1.45
N LEU A 85 -0.86 -6.29 -2.44
CA LEU A 85 -0.08 -7.52 -2.24
C LEU A 85 1.36 -7.19 -1.84
N SER A 86 2.00 -6.23 -2.53
CA SER A 86 3.38 -5.84 -2.25
C SER A 86 3.50 -5.13 -0.90
N ARG A 87 2.55 -4.25 -0.58
CA ARG A 87 2.50 -3.52 0.69
C ARG A 87 2.37 -4.45 1.89
N ALA A 88 1.62 -5.54 1.76
CA ALA A 88 1.54 -6.58 2.78
C ALA A 88 2.91 -7.23 3.07
N GLY A 89 3.77 -7.35 2.05
CA GLY A 89 5.13 -7.86 2.18
C GLY A 89 6.09 -6.91 2.90
N VAL A 90 5.86 -5.58 2.83
CA VAL A 90 6.68 -4.58 3.53
C VAL A 90 6.67 -4.84 5.04
N GLY A 91 5.50 -5.13 5.61
CA GLY A 91 5.37 -5.48 7.01
C GLY A 91 6.23 -6.69 7.38
N VAL A 92 6.18 -7.76 6.58
CA VAL A 92 6.99 -8.97 6.80
C VAL A 92 8.48 -8.66 6.80
N VAL A 93 8.96 -7.92 5.79
CA VAL A 93 10.38 -7.55 5.68
C VAL A 93 10.83 -6.67 6.85
N GLN A 94 10.02 -5.68 7.24
CA GLN A 94 10.33 -4.78 8.36
C GLN A 94 10.39 -5.53 9.69
N HIS A 95 9.39 -6.36 9.99
CA HIS A 95 9.35 -7.12 11.24
C HIS A 95 10.48 -8.15 11.29
N ALA A 96 10.76 -8.82 10.17
CA ALA A 96 11.87 -9.78 10.08
C ALA A 96 13.25 -9.10 10.19
N ALA A 97 13.41 -7.87 9.68
CA ALA A 97 14.64 -7.10 9.83
C ALA A 97 14.85 -6.66 11.28
N ILE A 98 13.82 -6.14 11.96
CA ILE A 98 13.86 -5.76 13.38
C ILE A 98 14.23 -6.97 14.25
N ALA A 99 13.58 -8.12 14.00
CA ALA A 99 13.84 -9.34 14.74
C ALA A 99 15.29 -9.86 14.58
N ARG A 100 15.94 -9.56 13.45
CA ARG A 100 17.34 -9.95 13.19
C ARG A 100 18.36 -8.95 13.73
N LEU A 101 18.05 -7.67 13.70
CA LEU A 101 18.99 -6.59 14.01
C LEU A 101 19.03 -6.23 15.50
N LEU A 102 17.94 -6.46 16.23
CA LEU A 102 17.85 -6.09 17.64
C LEU A 102 18.02 -7.31 18.55
N SER A 103 18.82 -7.14 19.61
CA SER A 103 18.89 -8.12 20.69
C SER A 103 17.52 -8.27 21.36
N PRO A 104 17.24 -9.37 22.09
CA PRO A 104 15.96 -9.59 22.76
C PRO A 104 15.54 -8.42 23.68
N SER A 105 16.52 -7.74 24.29
CA SER A 105 16.32 -6.54 25.11
C SER A 105 15.89 -5.29 24.32
N GLY A 106 16.20 -5.22 23.02
CA GLY A 106 15.88 -4.09 22.13
C GLY A 106 14.66 -4.31 21.24
N LEU A 107 14.05 -5.50 21.23
CA LEU A 107 12.89 -5.77 20.37
C LEU A 107 11.69 -4.86 20.71
N MET A 108 11.41 -4.68 22.01
CA MET A 108 10.31 -3.82 22.47
C MET A 108 10.47 -2.38 21.98
N SER A 109 11.68 -1.80 22.09
CA SER A 109 11.95 -0.44 21.62
C SER A 109 11.87 -0.33 20.10
N GLY A 110 12.33 -1.35 19.36
CA GLY A 110 12.18 -1.42 17.90
C GLY A 110 10.71 -1.42 17.45
N PHE A 111 9.86 -2.21 18.10
CA PHE A 111 8.42 -2.23 17.83
C PHE A 111 7.75 -0.90 18.14
N VAL A 112 8.06 -0.29 19.29
CA VAL A 112 7.52 1.02 19.67
C VAL A 112 7.95 2.09 18.67
N ALA A 113 9.21 2.10 18.24
CA ALA A 113 9.69 3.04 17.23
C ALA A 113 8.95 2.88 15.89
N MET A 114 8.75 1.63 15.44
CA MET A 114 8.01 1.35 14.21
C MET A 114 6.55 1.84 14.28
N ILE A 115 5.86 1.60 15.41
CA ILE A 115 4.50 2.10 15.63
C ILE A 115 4.48 3.63 15.63
N PHE A 116 5.43 4.27 16.33
CA PHE A 116 5.56 5.72 16.37
C PHE A 116 5.73 6.32 14.96
N PHE A 117 6.64 5.77 14.14
CA PHE A 117 6.82 6.21 12.76
C PHE A 117 5.57 5.95 11.91
N GLY A 118 4.85 4.84 12.13
CA GLY A 118 3.57 4.59 11.47
C GLY A 118 2.56 5.71 11.75
N HIS A 119 2.40 6.11 13.01
CA HIS A 119 1.52 7.22 13.38
C HIS A 119 2.01 8.56 12.84
N LEU A 120 3.33 8.80 12.82
CA LEU A 120 3.90 10.02 12.24
C LEU A 120 3.61 10.14 10.74
N VAL A 121 3.74 9.04 10.00
CA VAL A 121 3.38 8.97 8.58
C VAL A 121 1.89 9.26 8.39
N VAL A 122 1.01 8.64 9.19
CA VAL A 122 -0.44 8.90 9.12
C VAL A 122 -0.75 10.37 9.42
N ALA A 123 -0.11 10.96 10.43
CA ALA A 123 -0.28 12.38 10.76
C ALA A 123 0.20 13.28 9.61
N ALA A 124 1.35 12.98 9.02
CA ALA A 124 1.88 13.69 7.86
C ALA A 124 0.95 13.55 6.64
N CYS A 125 0.42 12.36 6.37
CA CYS A 125 -0.56 12.13 5.32
C CYS A 125 -1.84 12.92 5.56
N ASN A 126 -2.41 12.88 6.78
CA ASN A 126 -3.61 13.65 7.11
C ASN A 126 -3.41 15.17 6.96
N TRP A 127 -2.18 15.65 7.12
CA TRP A 127 -1.83 17.06 6.89
C TRP A 127 -1.57 17.37 5.41
N ALA A 128 -0.83 16.54 4.70
CA ALA A 128 -0.39 16.79 3.32
C ALA A 128 -1.48 16.48 2.29
N VAL A 129 -2.21 15.37 2.46
CA VAL A 129 -3.21 14.89 1.48
C VAL A 129 -4.27 15.94 1.16
N PRO A 130 -4.92 16.62 2.13
CA PRO A 130 -5.93 17.64 1.82
C PRO A 130 -5.37 18.83 1.04
N ARG A 131 -4.12 19.22 1.31
CA ARG A 131 -3.44 20.33 0.62
C ARG A 131 -3.11 19.98 -0.82
N VAL A 132 -2.51 18.80 -1.02
CA VAL A 132 -2.14 18.30 -2.36
C VAL A 132 -3.38 18.00 -3.20
N MET A 133 -4.45 17.48 -2.59
CA MET A 133 -5.73 17.30 -3.27
C MET A 133 -6.35 18.63 -3.71
N GLY A 134 -6.17 19.71 -2.96
CA GLY A 134 -6.69 21.04 -3.30
C GLY A 134 -6.00 21.68 -4.51
N GLU A 135 -4.73 21.37 -4.75
CA GLU A 135 -3.92 21.99 -5.82
C GLU A 135 -3.70 21.08 -7.03
N GLY A 136 -3.50 19.77 -6.82
CA GLY A 136 -3.10 18.81 -7.86
C GLY A 136 -4.04 17.62 -8.06
N GLY A 137 -5.14 17.56 -7.29
CA GLY A 137 -6.11 16.46 -7.36
C GLY A 137 -5.52 15.08 -7.03
N ILE A 138 -6.24 14.02 -7.41
CA ILE A 138 -5.87 12.63 -7.10
C ILE A 138 -4.60 12.19 -7.83
N LEU A 139 -4.39 12.68 -9.06
CA LEU A 139 -3.18 12.39 -9.84
C LEU A 139 -1.93 13.01 -9.20
N GLY A 140 -2.01 14.28 -8.79
CA GLY A 140 -0.91 14.95 -8.09
C GLY A 140 -0.54 14.25 -6.78
N LEU A 141 -1.54 13.75 -6.04
CA LEU A 141 -1.30 12.96 -4.84
C LEU A 141 -0.56 11.65 -5.16
N GLN A 142 -0.95 10.93 -6.22
CA GLN A 142 -0.26 9.69 -6.58
C GLN A 142 1.16 9.92 -7.07
N LEU A 143 1.39 10.95 -7.87
CA LEU A 143 2.74 11.32 -8.30
C LEU A 143 3.64 11.69 -7.12
N LEU A 144 3.12 12.39 -6.12
CA LEU A 144 3.87 12.71 -4.90
C LEU A 144 4.25 11.45 -4.12
N LEU A 145 3.37 10.45 -4.06
CA LEU A 145 3.61 9.18 -3.37
C LEU A 145 4.65 8.29 -4.10
N LEU A 146 4.86 8.51 -5.40
CA LEU A 146 5.92 7.87 -6.19
C LEU A 146 7.32 8.44 -5.89
N VAL A 147 7.44 9.70 -5.46
CA VAL A 147 8.75 10.37 -5.23
C VAL A 147 9.62 9.67 -4.17
N PRO A 148 9.10 9.26 -2.99
CA PRO A 148 9.88 8.51 -2.00
C PRO A 148 10.45 7.19 -2.53
N ASN A 149 9.78 6.55 -3.49
CA ASN A 149 10.25 5.31 -4.10
C ASN A 149 11.38 5.53 -5.12
N LEU A 150 11.57 6.76 -5.63
CA LEU A 150 12.67 7.13 -6.53
C LEU A 150 13.93 7.58 -5.77
N GLY A 151 13.79 8.02 -4.51
CA GLY A 151 14.86 8.62 -3.71
C GLY A 151 15.70 7.65 -2.88
N CYS A 152 15.38 6.35 -2.90
CA CYS A 152 16.16 5.31 -2.23
C CYS A 152 16.80 4.38 -3.27
N SER A 153 17.88 4.84 -3.89
CA SER A 153 18.86 4.00 -4.61
C SER A 153 20.22 4.19 -3.94
#